data_AF-A0A9P6SRF4-F1
#
_entry.id   AF-A0A9P6SRF4-F1
#
_cell.length_a   1.000
_cell.length_b   1.000
_cell.length_c   1.000
_cell.angle_alpha   90.00
_cell.angle_beta   90.00
_cell.angle_gamma   90.00
#
_symmetry.space_group_name_H-M   'P 1'
#
loop_
_entity.id
_entity.type
_entity.pdbx_description
1 polymer ?
#
loop_
_entity_poly.entity_id
_entity_poly.type
_entity_poly.pdbx_seq_one_letter_code
_entity_poly.pdbx_strand_id
1 'polypeptide(L)'
;MPQAVSQSAFLAQVITLLFLLLRISPGYFVRAQILEPTLVTLSSSAFVDGKALYISGGEVSPQGLYPSQTFKIDLSVSWNVNRPVFTALKLAPPQIYSPGAMSADGTKWYLQAEEKGFLYDVLTDSWTHLFSFPGLRPFGRVGATDPSTGLIYVPHGYLNADTTVSMLVLNVTSGKFSTNESGVTILSQTTEYAAAWSQHLGGMLYVASSGMYTYIPGSGWKNYLNPKDMIAHTKSCLVAAYGGSKMVLF
;
A
#
# COMPACT_ATOMS: atom_id res chain seq x y z
N MET A 1 24.08 -27.18 64.45
CA MET A 1 24.78 -27.86 63.34
C MET A 1 23.92 -27.73 62.09
N PRO A 2 24.37 -27.04 61.04
CA PRO A 2 23.60 -26.88 59.82
C PRO A 2 23.56 -28.20 59.04
N GLN A 3 22.36 -28.67 58.69
CA GLN A 3 22.18 -29.85 57.83
C GLN A 3 22.64 -29.52 56.41
N ALA A 4 23.62 -30.28 55.91
CA ALA A 4 24.04 -30.22 54.53
C ALA A 4 22.88 -30.70 53.64
N VAL A 5 22.24 -29.76 52.93
CA VAL A 5 21.22 -30.08 51.93
C VAL A 5 21.91 -30.82 50.79
N SER A 6 21.43 -32.03 50.49
CA SER A 6 21.94 -32.86 49.41
C SER A 6 21.80 -32.13 48.06
N GLN A 7 22.91 -31.86 47.38
CA GLN A 7 22.93 -31.21 46.06
C GLN A 7 22.05 -31.94 45.02
N SER A 8 21.83 -33.24 45.17
CA SER A 8 20.97 -34.02 44.27
C SER A 8 19.49 -33.65 44.40
N ALA A 9 19.02 -33.26 45.58
CA ALA A 9 17.64 -32.86 45.80
C ALA A 9 17.33 -31.50 45.14
N PHE A 10 18.30 -30.58 45.15
CA PHE A 10 18.18 -29.28 44.52
C PHE A 10 18.10 -29.40 42.98
N LEU A 11 18.96 -30.25 42.38
CA LEU A 11 18.97 -30.46 40.93
C LEU A 11 17.65 -31.05 40.43
N ALA A 12 17.08 -32.02 41.17
CA ALA A 12 15.80 -32.64 40.83
C ALA A 12 14.64 -31.64 40.88
N GLN A 13 14.63 -30.71 41.85
CA GLN A 13 13.61 -29.65 41.94
C GLN A 13 13.70 -28.66 40.78
N VAL A 14 14.91 -28.26 40.37
CA VAL A 14 15.11 -27.33 39.24
C VAL A 14 14.64 -27.95 37.91
N ILE A 15 14.98 -29.22 37.67
CA ILE A 15 14.54 -29.94 36.46
C ILE A 15 13.02 -30.09 36.45
N THR A 16 12.42 -30.44 37.58
CA THR A 16 10.96 -30.58 37.69
C THR A 16 10.24 -29.25 37.46
N LEU A 17 10.79 -28.15 37.97
CA LEU A 17 10.26 -26.80 37.74
C LEU A 17 10.36 -26.39 36.27
N LEU A 18 11.47 -26.68 35.58
CA LEU A 18 11.63 -26.46 34.14
C LEU A 18 10.63 -27.28 33.31
N PHE A 19 10.40 -28.54 33.67
CA PHE A 19 9.38 -29.37 33.02
C PHE A 19 7.94 -28.90 33.30
N LEU A 20 7.65 -28.39 34.50
CA LEU A 20 6.36 -27.76 34.77
C LEU A 20 6.22 -26.45 33.98
N LEU A 21 7.24 -25.61 33.88
CA LEU A 21 7.17 -24.37 33.09
C LEU A 21 6.98 -24.66 31.59
N LEU A 22 7.55 -25.75 31.07
CA LEU A 22 7.30 -26.23 29.71
C LEU A 22 5.89 -26.80 29.51
N ARG A 23 5.24 -27.33 30.55
CA ARG A 23 3.86 -27.86 30.48
C ARG A 23 2.77 -26.82 30.80
N ILE A 24 3.08 -25.81 31.61
CA ILE A 24 2.18 -24.69 31.92
C ILE A 24 2.39 -23.53 30.93
N SER A 25 3.31 -23.66 29.96
CA SER A 25 3.18 -22.89 28.73
C SER A 25 1.94 -23.46 28.04
N PRO A 26 0.74 -22.85 28.14
CA PRO A 26 -0.37 -23.28 27.30
C PRO A 26 0.23 -23.28 25.91
N GLY A 27 0.20 -24.43 25.23
CA GLY A 27 0.66 -24.51 23.86
C GLY A 27 -0.04 -23.36 23.16
N TYR A 28 0.73 -22.31 22.86
CA TYR A 28 0.38 -21.33 21.87
C TYR A 28 0.44 -22.15 20.57
N PHE A 29 -0.54 -23.02 20.39
CA PHE A 29 -1.15 -23.20 19.10
C PHE A 29 -1.56 -21.79 18.73
N VAL A 30 -0.62 -21.08 18.14
CA VAL A 30 -0.90 -20.08 17.14
C VAL A 30 -1.75 -20.86 16.17
N ARG A 31 -3.07 -20.86 16.41
CA ARG A 31 -4.03 -21.01 15.34
C ARG A 31 -3.65 -19.84 14.47
N ALA A 32 -2.77 -20.09 13.52
CA ALA A 32 -2.73 -19.30 12.31
C ALA A 32 -4.18 -19.33 11.88
N GLN A 33 -4.93 -18.26 12.16
CA GLN A 33 -6.22 -18.10 11.56
C GLN A 33 -5.89 -18.14 10.08
N ILE A 34 -6.28 -19.24 9.44
CA ILE A 34 -6.24 -19.35 8.00
C ILE A 34 -7.32 -18.36 7.57
N LEU A 35 -6.92 -17.08 7.46
CA LEU A 35 -7.70 -16.12 6.71
C LEU A 35 -7.67 -16.64 5.28
N GLU A 36 -8.84 -16.91 4.74
CA GLU A 36 -9.03 -17.04 3.30
C GLU A 36 -9.51 -15.68 2.81
N PRO A 37 -8.65 -14.89 2.14
CA PRO A 37 -9.09 -13.62 1.56
C PRO A 37 -10.30 -13.85 0.65
N THR A 38 -11.24 -12.91 0.68
CA THR A 38 -12.37 -12.95 -0.25
C THR A 38 -11.83 -12.75 -1.65
N LEU A 39 -12.21 -13.64 -2.58
CA LEU A 39 -11.82 -13.52 -3.98
C LEU A 39 -12.40 -12.23 -4.57
N VAL A 40 -11.51 -11.36 -5.06
CA VAL A 40 -11.83 -10.07 -5.68
C VAL A 40 -11.17 -9.94 -7.04
N THR A 41 -11.74 -9.12 -7.92
CA THR A 41 -11.33 -9.06 -9.35
C THR A 41 -10.94 -7.66 -9.84
N LEU A 42 -11.26 -6.61 -9.09
CA LEU A 42 -11.02 -5.22 -9.46
C LEU A 42 -10.54 -4.43 -8.24
N SER A 43 -9.95 -3.26 -8.49
CA SER A 43 -9.78 -2.17 -7.53
C SER A 43 -9.08 -2.51 -6.21
N SER A 44 -8.20 -3.51 -6.20
CA SER A 44 -7.29 -3.69 -5.08
C SER A 44 -6.17 -2.65 -5.17
N SER A 45 -5.78 -2.12 -4.02
CA SER A 45 -4.51 -1.42 -3.88
C SER A 45 -3.49 -2.41 -3.36
N ALA A 46 -2.32 -2.44 -3.99
CA ALA A 46 -1.27 -3.36 -3.62
C ALA A 46 0.10 -2.66 -3.62
N PHE A 47 0.95 -3.02 -2.67
CA PHE A 47 2.31 -2.51 -2.58
C PHE A 47 3.28 -3.58 -2.11
N VAL A 48 4.56 -3.40 -2.45
CA VAL A 48 5.66 -4.27 -2.04
C VAL A 48 6.67 -3.44 -1.27
N ASP A 49 7.03 -3.87 -0.05
CA ASP A 49 8.08 -3.22 0.78
C ASP A 49 9.43 -3.94 0.71
N GLY A 50 9.56 -4.91 -0.20
CA GLY A 50 10.73 -5.77 -0.39
C GLY A 50 10.67 -7.08 0.41
N LYS A 51 9.84 -7.19 1.44
CA LYS A 51 9.64 -8.42 2.22
C LYS A 51 8.22 -8.94 2.16
N ALA A 52 7.23 -8.09 1.95
CA ALA A 52 5.85 -8.49 1.86
C ALA A 52 5.12 -7.74 0.74
N LEU A 53 4.15 -8.43 0.14
CA LEU A 53 3.14 -7.87 -0.75
C LEU A 53 1.88 -7.64 0.08
N TYR A 54 1.45 -6.40 0.18
CA TYR A 54 0.28 -6.00 0.95
C TYR A 54 -0.84 -5.67 -0.01
N ILE A 55 -2.05 -6.07 0.34
CA ILE A 55 -3.22 -5.99 -0.52
C ILE A 55 -4.39 -5.50 0.34
N SER A 56 -5.17 -4.57 -0.21
CA SER A 56 -6.37 -4.02 0.42
C SER A 56 -7.49 -3.89 -0.58
N GLY A 57 -8.69 -4.20 -0.10
CA GLY A 57 -9.95 -3.95 -0.78
C GLY A 57 -10.23 -4.91 -1.93
N GLY A 58 -10.73 -4.31 -2.99
CA GLY A 58 -11.16 -4.94 -4.22
C GLY A 58 -12.66 -5.13 -4.32
N GLU A 59 -13.11 -5.63 -5.47
CA GLU A 59 -14.53 -5.86 -5.78
C GLU A 59 -14.83 -7.35 -5.95
N VAL A 60 -15.85 -7.83 -5.24
CA VAL A 60 -16.44 -9.15 -5.43
C VAL A 60 -17.43 -9.05 -6.59
N SER A 61 -17.02 -9.57 -7.74
CA SER A 61 -17.84 -9.65 -8.95
C SER A 61 -18.66 -10.95 -8.95
N PRO A 62 -19.93 -10.93 -9.39
CA PRO A 62 -20.70 -9.81 -9.95
C PRO A 62 -21.48 -8.97 -8.92
N GLN A 63 -21.32 -9.19 -7.62
CA GLN A 63 -22.18 -8.60 -6.60
C GLN A 63 -21.91 -7.10 -6.35
N GLY A 64 -20.79 -6.57 -6.84
CA GLY A 64 -20.39 -5.18 -6.60
C GLY A 64 -20.14 -4.90 -5.12
N LEU A 65 -19.73 -5.93 -4.35
CA LEU A 65 -19.41 -5.79 -2.93
C LEU A 65 -17.93 -5.45 -2.77
N TYR A 66 -17.63 -4.51 -1.87
CA TYR A 66 -16.29 -4.01 -1.63
C TYR A 66 -15.81 -4.40 -0.23
N PRO A 67 -15.24 -5.60 -0.06
CA PRO A 67 -14.81 -6.06 1.26
C PRO A 67 -13.71 -5.16 1.80
N SER A 68 -13.82 -4.85 3.09
CA SER A 68 -12.81 -4.17 3.90
C SER A 68 -11.55 -5.01 4.18
N GLN A 69 -11.26 -6.02 3.35
CA GLN A 69 -10.15 -6.92 3.61
C GLN A 69 -8.80 -6.22 3.43
N THR A 70 -7.88 -6.52 4.33
CA THR A 70 -6.48 -6.13 4.23
C THR A 70 -5.64 -7.32 4.66
N PHE A 71 -4.63 -7.66 3.88
CA PHE A 71 -3.73 -8.76 4.20
C PHE A 71 -2.37 -8.55 3.56
N LYS A 72 -1.39 -9.35 3.99
CA LYS A 72 -0.09 -9.42 3.35
C LYS A 72 0.32 -10.85 3.02
N ILE A 73 1.18 -10.98 2.02
CA ILE A 73 1.88 -12.20 1.62
C ILE A 73 3.36 -11.97 1.92
N ASP A 74 3.97 -12.84 2.72
CA ASP A 74 5.40 -12.76 3.03
C ASP A 74 6.22 -13.27 1.83
N LEU A 75 6.91 -12.35 1.15
CA LEU A 75 7.73 -12.60 -0.03
C LEU A 75 9.08 -13.25 0.29
N SER A 76 9.47 -13.32 1.56
CA SER A 76 10.75 -13.91 2.00
C SER A 76 10.71 -15.43 2.14
N VAL A 77 9.51 -16.02 2.12
CA VAL A 77 9.29 -17.47 2.24
C VAL A 77 8.78 -17.99 0.90
N SER A 78 9.19 -19.16 0.44
CA SER A 78 8.56 -19.75 -0.75
C SER A 78 7.17 -20.30 -0.44
N TRP A 79 6.18 -20.04 -1.28
CA TRP A 79 4.83 -20.61 -1.16
C TRP A 79 4.38 -21.30 -2.45
N ASN A 80 3.40 -22.19 -2.31
CA ASN A 80 2.68 -22.75 -3.46
C ASN A 80 1.67 -21.72 -3.96
N VAL A 81 1.62 -21.44 -5.25
CA VAL A 81 0.66 -20.46 -5.84
C VAL A 81 -0.81 -20.80 -5.54
N ASN A 82 -1.12 -22.07 -5.33
CA ASN A 82 -2.46 -22.53 -4.96
C ASN A 82 -2.74 -22.41 -3.44
N ARG A 83 -1.73 -22.11 -2.63
CA ARG A 83 -1.80 -21.96 -1.16
C ARG A 83 -0.83 -20.89 -0.66
N PRO A 84 -1.06 -19.60 -0.99
CA PRO A 84 -0.21 -18.53 -0.48
C PRO A 84 -0.33 -18.43 1.04
N VAL A 85 0.76 -18.04 1.70
CA VAL A 85 0.73 -17.77 3.15
C VAL A 85 0.27 -16.34 3.36
N PHE A 86 -1.01 -16.18 3.71
CA PHE A 86 -1.60 -14.89 4.02
C PHE A 86 -1.49 -14.58 5.51
N THR A 87 -1.19 -13.33 5.83
CA THR A 87 -1.38 -12.78 7.17
C THR A 87 -2.47 -11.72 7.10
N ALA A 88 -3.55 -11.93 7.85
CA ALA A 88 -4.60 -10.94 8.02
C ALA A 88 -4.03 -9.67 8.66
N LEU A 89 -4.47 -8.51 8.17
CA LEU A 89 -4.17 -7.21 8.75
C LEU A 89 -5.48 -6.53 9.17
N LYS A 90 -5.38 -5.38 9.81
CA LYS A 90 -6.53 -4.57 10.18
C LYS A 90 -7.38 -4.24 8.95
N LEU A 91 -8.67 -4.51 9.06
CA LEU A 91 -9.65 -4.24 8.01
C LEU A 91 -9.58 -2.76 7.57
N ALA A 92 -9.49 -2.55 6.26
CA ALA A 92 -9.48 -1.24 5.64
C ALA A 92 -10.87 -0.60 5.66
N PRO A 93 -10.97 0.73 5.52
CA PRO A 93 -12.23 1.37 5.17
C PRO A 93 -12.86 0.72 3.92
N PRO A 94 -14.17 0.39 3.91
CA PRO A 94 -14.84 -0.11 2.71
C PRO A 94 -14.81 0.95 1.60
N GLN A 95 -14.52 0.53 0.36
CA GLN A 95 -14.30 1.48 -0.74
C GLN A 95 -14.26 0.80 -2.11
N ILE A 96 -14.75 1.50 -3.13
CA ILE A 96 -14.79 1.02 -4.52
C ILE A 96 -13.40 1.01 -5.16
N TYR A 97 -12.60 2.00 -4.80
CA TYR A 97 -11.30 2.28 -5.35
C TYR A 97 -10.42 2.81 -4.22
N SER A 98 -9.13 2.56 -4.33
CA SER A 98 -8.19 2.87 -3.26
C SER A 98 -6.90 3.42 -3.85
N PRO A 99 -6.92 4.60 -4.51
CA PRO A 99 -5.69 5.24 -4.90
C PRO A 99 -4.85 5.46 -3.65
N GLY A 100 -3.57 5.19 -3.77
CA GLY A 100 -2.69 5.16 -2.64
C GLY A 100 -1.24 4.98 -3.03
N ALA A 101 -0.38 5.18 -2.05
CA ALA A 101 1.03 4.89 -2.16
C ALA A 101 1.61 4.57 -0.78
N MET A 102 2.70 3.81 -0.78
CA MET A 102 3.47 3.55 0.42
C MET A 102 4.42 4.73 0.71
N SER A 103 4.56 5.13 1.97
CA SER A 103 5.53 6.14 2.39
C SER A 103 6.97 5.74 2.02
N ALA A 104 7.85 6.73 1.92
CA ALA A 104 9.23 6.51 1.47
C ALA A 104 10.01 5.51 2.34
N ASP A 105 9.69 5.42 3.62
CA ASP A 105 10.30 4.49 4.59
C ASP A 105 9.61 3.12 4.64
N GLY A 106 8.55 2.90 3.86
CA GLY A 106 7.82 1.64 3.83
C GLY A 106 6.93 1.37 5.05
N THR A 107 6.78 2.32 5.98
CA THR A 107 6.08 2.08 7.24
C THR A 107 4.60 2.46 7.21
N LYS A 108 4.18 3.30 6.27
CA LYS A 108 2.84 3.89 6.24
C LYS A 108 2.23 3.86 4.85
N TRP A 109 1.07 3.24 4.72
CA TRP A 109 0.34 3.14 3.46
C TRP A 109 -0.82 4.12 3.43
N TYR A 110 -0.74 5.12 2.54
CA TYR A 110 -1.85 6.01 2.29
C TYR A 110 -2.87 5.35 1.37
N LEU A 111 -4.14 5.42 1.74
CA LEU A 111 -5.28 5.11 0.89
C LEU A 111 -6.29 6.25 0.92
N GLN A 112 -6.83 6.57 -0.24
CA GLN A 112 -7.99 7.43 -0.38
C GLN A 112 -9.25 6.56 -0.55
N ALA A 113 -10.25 6.79 0.29
CA ALA A 113 -11.52 6.10 0.29
C ALA A 113 -12.64 7.14 0.20
N GLU A 114 -13.37 7.18 -0.92
CA GLU A 114 -14.41 8.19 -1.14
C GLU A 114 -13.84 9.61 -0.95
N GLU A 115 -14.45 10.40 -0.08
CA GLU A 115 -14.06 11.77 0.27
C GLU A 115 -13.10 11.83 1.48
N LYS A 116 -12.38 10.75 1.77
CA LYS A 116 -11.55 10.62 2.98
C LYS A 116 -10.15 10.11 2.66
N GLY A 117 -9.17 10.63 3.39
CA GLY A 117 -7.79 10.14 3.40
C GLY A 117 -7.52 9.29 4.62
N PHE A 118 -6.93 8.12 4.42
CA PHE A 118 -6.56 7.17 5.47
C PHE A 118 -5.09 6.79 5.38
N LEU A 119 -4.52 6.44 6.53
CA LEU A 119 -3.15 5.98 6.65
C LEU A 119 -3.11 4.69 7.44
N TYR A 120 -2.60 3.63 6.84
CA TYR A 120 -2.32 2.39 7.53
C TYR A 120 -0.88 2.38 8.01
N ASP A 121 -0.67 2.16 9.30
CA ASP A 121 0.64 2.02 9.90
C ASP A 121 0.98 0.52 10.03
N VAL A 122 2.01 0.11 9.30
CA VAL A 122 2.43 -1.30 9.17
C VAL A 122 2.97 -1.85 10.49
N LEU A 123 3.57 -0.99 11.32
CA LEU A 123 4.21 -1.38 12.58
C LEU A 123 3.17 -1.63 13.67
N THR A 124 2.09 -0.84 13.67
CA THR A 124 1.02 -0.91 14.68
C THR A 124 -0.21 -1.68 14.20
N ASP A 125 -0.25 -2.11 12.94
CA ASP A 125 -1.40 -2.77 12.31
C ASP A 125 -2.70 -1.97 12.53
N SER A 126 -2.66 -0.69 12.17
CA SER A 126 -3.76 0.23 12.47
C SER A 126 -4.04 1.24 11.35
N TRP A 127 -5.33 1.53 11.13
CA TRP A 127 -5.78 2.59 10.23
C TRP A 127 -6.05 3.87 11.01
N THR A 128 -5.52 4.98 10.52
CA THR A 128 -5.77 6.32 11.02
C THR A 128 -6.48 7.15 9.95
N HIS A 129 -7.57 7.80 10.33
CA HIS A 129 -8.22 8.79 9.49
C HIS A 129 -7.43 10.11 9.53
N LEU A 130 -7.04 10.63 8.37
CA LEU A 130 -6.27 11.87 8.28
C LEU A 130 -7.18 13.09 8.08
N PHE A 131 -8.07 13.03 7.09
CA PHE A 131 -8.92 14.15 6.70
C PHE A 131 -10.13 13.69 5.88
N SER A 132 -11.18 14.51 5.91
CA SER A 132 -12.33 14.42 5.01
C SER A 132 -12.39 15.68 4.17
N PHE A 133 -12.59 15.55 2.85
CA PHE A 133 -12.72 16.69 1.97
C PHE A 133 -13.59 16.35 0.73
N PRO A 134 -14.68 17.10 0.45
CA PRO A 134 -15.61 16.77 -0.63
C PRO A 134 -15.01 16.73 -2.05
N GLY A 135 -13.91 17.46 -2.27
CA GLY A 135 -13.19 17.43 -3.54
C GLY A 135 -12.35 16.17 -3.77
N LEU A 136 -12.23 15.24 -2.83
CA LEU A 136 -11.44 14.03 -3.04
C LEU A 136 -12.17 13.07 -4.00
N ARG A 137 -11.55 12.74 -5.14
CA ARG A 137 -12.14 11.80 -6.11
C ARG A 137 -11.84 10.34 -5.73
N PRO A 138 -12.85 9.47 -5.68
CA PRO A 138 -12.59 8.05 -5.50
C PRO A 138 -12.00 7.38 -6.75
N PHE A 139 -11.78 8.05 -7.88
CA PHE A 139 -11.51 7.34 -9.15
C PHE A 139 -10.04 7.39 -9.62
N GLY A 140 -9.12 7.90 -8.80
CA GLY A 140 -7.69 7.67 -9.00
C GLY A 140 -7.35 6.20 -8.79
N ARG A 141 -6.37 5.66 -9.52
CA ARG A 141 -5.96 4.25 -9.33
C ARG A 141 -4.68 4.08 -8.53
N VAL A 142 -3.73 5.01 -8.65
CA VAL A 142 -2.39 4.83 -8.09
C VAL A 142 -1.74 6.17 -7.78
N GLY A 143 -1.05 6.25 -6.65
CA GLY A 143 -0.17 7.36 -6.30
C GLY A 143 1.31 6.96 -6.41
N ALA A 144 2.19 7.94 -6.39
CA ALA A 144 3.63 7.76 -6.36
C ALA A 144 4.25 8.56 -5.22
N THR A 145 5.24 7.97 -4.56
CA THR A 145 5.95 8.61 -3.44
C THR A 145 7.29 9.13 -3.92
N ASP A 146 7.57 10.40 -3.68
CA ASP A 146 8.90 10.96 -3.80
C ASP A 146 9.76 10.50 -2.62
N PRO A 147 10.77 9.65 -2.82
CA PRO A 147 11.59 9.11 -1.75
C PRO A 147 12.52 10.16 -1.13
N SER A 148 12.76 11.29 -1.80
CA SER A 148 13.62 12.36 -1.27
C SER A 148 12.91 13.28 -0.29
N THR A 149 11.61 13.53 -0.51
CA THR A 149 10.79 14.44 0.32
C THR A 149 9.79 13.71 1.20
N GLY A 150 9.47 12.45 0.89
CA GLY A 150 8.42 11.67 1.54
C GLY A 150 7.00 12.09 1.16
N LEU A 151 6.84 12.97 0.16
CA LEU A 151 5.53 13.40 -0.32
C LEU A 151 4.92 12.32 -1.22
N ILE A 152 3.61 12.12 -1.08
CA ILE A 152 2.81 11.25 -1.93
C ILE A 152 2.05 12.11 -2.93
N TYR A 153 2.13 11.74 -4.20
CA TYR A 153 1.46 12.39 -5.33
C TYR A 153 0.40 11.45 -5.87
N VAL A 154 -0.86 11.88 -5.89
CA VAL A 154 -1.97 11.11 -6.46
C VAL A 154 -2.56 11.88 -7.64
N PRO A 155 -2.22 11.49 -8.89
CA PRO A 155 -2.85 12.04 -10.08
C PRO A 155 -4.37 11.87 -10.01
N HIS A 156 -5.11 12.94 -10.32
CA HIS A 156 -6.57 12.98 -10.27
C HIS A 156 -7.15 12.67 -8.88
N GLY A 157 -6.36 12.79 -7.80
CA GLY A 157 -6.83 12.58 -6.43
C GLY A 157 -7.80 13.65 -5.95
N TYR A 158 -7.86 14.81 -6.64
CA TYR A 158 -8.66 15.96 -6.24
C TYR A 158 -9.50 16.51 -7.42
N LEU A 159 -10.73 16.92 -7.14
CA LEU A 159 -11.69 17.59 -8.00
C LEU A 159 -11.84 19.03 -7.52
N ASN A 160 -11.47 19.97 -8.38
CA ASN A 160 -11.61 21.39 -8.12
C ASN A 160 -13.08 21.82 -8.26
N ALA A 161 -13.41 22.99 -7.73
CA ALA A 161 -14.77 23.53 -7.76
C ALA A 161 -15.30 23.76 -9.20
N ASP A 162 -14.41 24.00 -10.15
CA ASP A 162 -14.71 24.15 -11.58
C ASP A 162 -14.79 22.81 -12.34
N THR A 163 -14.82 21.69 -11.62
CA THR A 163 -14.85 20.30 -12.14
C THR A 163 -13.57 19.83 -12.82
N THR A 164 -12.51 20.63 -12.82
CA THR A 164 -11.19 20.18 -13.28
C THR A 164 -10.55 19.23 -12.25
N VAL A 165 -9.66 18.35 -12.70
CA VAL A 165 -8.95 17.42 -11.82
C VAL A 165 -7.54 17.93 -11.51
N SER A 166 -7.19 17.92 -10.24
CA SER A 166 -5.86 18.26 -9.73
C SER A 166 -5.18 17.02 -9.15
N MET A 167 -3.86 17.12 -9.04
CA MET A 167 -3.08 16.15 -8.28
C MET A 167 -3.19 16.47 -6.79
N LEU A 168 -3.49 15.46 -5.99
CA LEU A 168 -3.39 15.54 -4.53
C LEU A 168 -1.91 15.35 -4.15
N VAL A 169 -1.40 16.23 -3.29
CA VAL A 169 -0.05 16.12 -2.72
C VAL A 169 -0.18 15.95 -1.21
N LEU A 170 0.23 14.80 -0.69
CA LEU A 170 0.10 14.47 0.73
C LEU A 170 1.47 14.45 1.40
N ASN A 171 1.57 15.12 2.54
CA ASN A 171 2.67 14.95 3.47
C ASN A 171 2.26 13.96 4.56
N VAL A 172 2.80 12.74 4.49
CA VAL A 172 2.43 11.63 5.38
C VAL A 172 2.76 11.92 6.84
N THR A 173 3.86 12.62 7.11
CA THR A 173 4.31 12.94 8.47
C THR A 173 3.38 13.91 9.19
N SER A 174 2.93 14.95 8.48
CA SER A 174 2.05 15.97 9.05
C SER A 174 0.55 15.65 8.88
N GLY A 175 0.20 14.67 8.04
CA GLY A 175 -1.18 14.37 7.67
C GLY A 175 -1.87 15.48 6.85
N LYS A 176 -1.13 16.51 6.43
CA LYS A 176 -1.65 17.63 5.63
C LYS A 176 -1.54 17.30 4.15
N PHE A 177 -2.52 17.76 3.38
CA PHE A 177 -2.46 17.72 1.93
C PHE A 177 -2.52 19.12 1.33
N SER A 178 -2.05 19.23 0.10
CA SER A 178 -2.29 20.35 -0.79
C SER A 178 -2.71 19.81 -2.16
N THR A 179 -3.06 20.73 -3.05
CA THR A 179 -3.33 20.42 -4.45
C THR A 179 -2.28 21.10 -5.31
N ASN A 180 -1.92 20.46 -6.42
CA ASN A 180 -1.18 21.12 -7.48
C ASN A 180 -2.05 21.10 -8.74
N GLU A 181 -2.34 22.28 -9.27
CA GLU A 181 -3.09 22.40 -10.51
C GLU A 181 -2.31 21.74 -11.63
N SER A 182 -2.95 20.81 -12.32
CA SER A 182 -2.41 20.25 -13.54
C SER A 182 -2.44 21.34 -14.60
N GLY A 183 -1.33 22.07 -14.78
CA GLY A 183 -1.13 23.00 -15.89
C GLY A 183 -1.19 22.33 -17.28
N VAL A 184 -1.55 21.05 -17.35
CA VAL A 184 -1.70 20.26 -18.56
C VAL A 184 -3.15 19.82 -18.67
N THR A 185 -3.89 20.45 -19.57
CA THR A 185 -5.28 20.12 -19.96
C THR A 185 -5.41 18.68 -20.48
N ILE A 186 -4.30 18.04 -20.84
CA ILE A 186 -4.24 16.72 -21.48
C ILE A 186 -4.39 15.56 -20.47
N LEU A 187 -4.26 15.85 -19.17
CA LEU A 187 -4.70 14.94 -18.12
C LEU A 187 -6.23 15.00 -18.03
N SER A 188 -6.90 14.56 -19.10
CA SER A 188 -8.33 14.34 -19.11
C SER A 188 -8.70 13.43 -17.94
N GLN A 189 -9.96 13.44 -17.50
CA GLN A 189 -10.46 12.68 -16.34
C GLN A 189 -10.41 11.14 -16.53
N THR A 190 -9.50 10.62 -17.34
CA THR A 190 -9.27 9.20 -17.52
C THR A 190 -8.88 8.55 -16.18
N THR A 191 -9.52 7.41 -15.94
CA THR A 191 -9.16 6.48 -14.86
C THR A 191 -8.19 5.42 -15.36
N GLU A 192 -7.80 5.48 -16.63
CA GLU A 192 -6.96 4.51 -17.32
C GLU A 192 -5.53 5.03 -17.38
N TYR A 193 -4.88 5.01 -16.22
CA TYR A 193 -3.49 5.36 -16.11
C TYR A 193 -2.76 4.47 -15.11
N ALA A 194 -1.45 4.42 -15.28
CA ALA A 194 -0.51 3.88 -14.33
C ALA A 194 0.54 4.95 -14.00
N ALA A 195 0.99 5.00 -12.76
CA ALA A 195 1.98 5.97 -12.33
C ALA A 195 2.96 5.34 -11.35
N ALA A 196 4.22 5.79 -11.41
CA ALA A 196 5.27 5.37 -10.49
C ALA A 196 6.36 6.44 -10.44
N TRP A 197 7.06 6.50 -9.31
CA TRP A 197 8.19 7.42 -9.15
C TRP A 197 9.46 6.86 -9.79
N SER A 198 10.16 7.68 -10.58
CA SER A 198 11.51 7.38 -11.05
C SER A 198 12.51 8.26 -10.31
N GLN A 199 13.37 7.66 -9.49
CA GLN A 199 14.44 8.41 -8.83
C GLN A 199 15.44 8.95 -9.85
N HIS A 200 15.67 8.20 -10.94
CA HIS A 200 16.54 8.65 -12.03
C HIS A 200 16.04 9.94 -12.70
N LEU A 201 14.73 10.08 -12.90
CA LEU A 201 14.14 11.30 -13.45
C LEU A 201 13.90 12.40 -12.40
N GLY A 202 13.95 12.05 -11.11
CA GLY A 202 13.53 12.95 -10.02
C GLY A 202 12.05 13.32 -10.10
N GLY A 203 11.21 12.41 -10.62
CA GLY A 203 9.81 12.71 -10.89
C GLY A 203 8.94 11.47 -11.07
N MET A 204 7.63 11.70 -11.12
CA MET A 204 6.63 10.67 -11.39
C MET A 204 6.47 10.49 -12.90
N LEU A 205 6.60 9.26 -13.36
CA LEU A 205 6.17 8.86 -14.69
C LEU A 205 4.68 8.49 -14.63
N TYR A 206 3.91 9.01 -15.57
CA TYR A 206 2.48 8.79 -15.73
C TYR A 206 2.23 8.30 -17.14
N VAL A 207 1.62 7.12 -17.27
CA VAL A 207 1.30 6.51 -18.56
C VAL A 207 -0.20 6.35 -18.63
N ALA A 208 -0.83 6.91 -19.65
CA ALA A 208 -2.26 6.83 -19.91
C ALA A 208 -2.53 6.46 -21.37
N SER A 209 -3.79 6.23 -21.71
CA SER A 209 -4.19 6.01 -23.10
C SER A 209 -3.92 7.21 -24.02
N SER A 210 -3.84 8.42 -23.46
CA SER A 210 -3.50 9.66 -24.17
C SER A 210 -1.99 9.90 -24.33
N GLY A 211 -1.14 9.02 -23.80
CA GLY A 211 0.31 9.12 -23.89
C GLY A 211 1.02 9.08 -22.55
N MET A 212 2.28 9.50 -22.55
CA MET A 212 3.15 9.45 -21.38
C MET A 212 3.63 10.85 -20.98
N TYR A 213 3.60 11.08 -19.67
CA TYR A 213 3.84 12.37 -19.05
C TYR A 213 4.77 12.17 -17.86
N THR A 214 5.57 13.19 -17.58
CA THR A 214 6.39 13.24 -16.38
C THR A 214 6.00 14.44 -15.54
N TYR A 215 5.79 14.22 -14.26
CA TYR A 215 5.66 15.29 -13.28
C TYR A 215 6.95 15.41 -12.45
N ILE A 216 7.57 16.58 -12.46
CA ILE A 216 8.76 16.89 -11.64
C ILE A 216 8.38 18.04 -10.70
N PRO A 217 8.51 17.87 -9.36
CA PRO A 217 8.23 18.95 -8.41
C PRO A 217 8.97 20.25 -8.77
N GLY A 218 8.26 21.38 -8.71
CA GLY A 218 8.79 22.69 -9.10
C GLY A 218 8.86 22.96 -10.62
N SER A 219 8.94 21.91 -11.45
CA SER A 219 8.89 22.03 -12.92
C SER A 219 7.51 21.74 -13.51
N GLY A 220 6.62 21.08 -12.77
CA GLY A 220 5.29 20.69 -13.22
C GLY A 220 5.30 19.50 -14.19
N TRP A 221 4.22 19.39 -14.94
CA TRP A 221 4.01 18.33 -15.93
C TRP A 221 4.71 18.64 -17.26
N LYS A 222 5.32 17.64 -17.86
CA LYS A 222 5.94 17.68 -19.19
C LYS A 222 5.55 16.45 -19.99
N ASN A 223 5.31 16.63 -21.29
CA ASN A 223 5.14 15.50 -22.21
C ASN A 223 6.47 14.75 -22.31
N TYR A 224 6.45 13.45 -22.02
CA TYR A 224 7.61 12.60 -22.28
C TYR A 224 7.48 12.06 -23.70
N LEU A 225 8.54 12.18 -24.51
CA LEU A 225 8.50 11.87 -25.94
C LEU A 225 7.91 10.49 -26.20
N ASN A 226 6.90 10.51 -27.08
CA ASN A 226 5.98 9.47 -27.50
C ASN A 226 6.70 8.16 -27.89
N PRO A 227 6.77 7.13 -27.02
CA PRO A 227 6.93 5.78 -27.53
C PRO A 227 5.61 5.48 -28.22
N LYS A 228 5.63 5.43 -29.56
CA LYS A 228 4.44 5.15 -30.37
C LYS A 228 3.71 3.85 -29.99
N ASP A 229 4.30 3.08 -29.08
CA ASP A 229 3.90 1.73 -28.70
C ASP A 229 3.62 1.56 -27.19
N MET A 230 3.74 2.60 -26.34
CA MET A 230 3.41 2.50 -24.90
C MET A 230 2.10 3.21 -24.59
N ILE A 231 1.03 2.42 -24.52
CA ILE A 231 -0.31 2.86 -24.14
C ILE A 231 -0.68 2.11 -22.87
N ALA A 232 -1.01 2.84 -21.79
CA ALA A 232 -1.61 2.20 -20.63
C ALA A 232 -3.06 1.83 -20.96
N HIS A 233 -3.46 0.62 -20.56
CA HIS A 233 -4.81 0.12 -20.70
C HIS A 233 -5.56 0.25 -19.38
N THR A 234 -6.86 -0.11 -19.41
CA THR A 234 -7.61 -0.36 -18.19
C THR A 234 -6.87 -1.40 -17.35
N LYS A 235 -6.56 -1.04 -16.11
CA LYS A 235 -5.86 -1.88 -15.12
C LYS A 235 -4.35 -2.04 -15.32
N SER A 236 -3.72 -1.19 -16.13
CA SER A 236 -2.26 -1.21 -16.18
C SER A 236 -1.62 -0.83 -14.84
N CYS A 237 -0.48 -1.45 -14.56
CA CYS A 237 0.36 -1.14 -13.43
C CYS A 237 1.75 -0.73 -13.93
N LEU A 238 2.34 0.26 -13.26
CA LEU A 238 3.67 0.76 -13.57
C LEU A 238 4.53 0.58 -12.35
N VAL A 239 5.69 -0.06 -12.52
CA VAL A 239 6.64 -0.31 -11.44
C VAL A 239 8.01 0.22 -11.84
N ALA A 240 8.64 0.93 -10.92
CA ALA A 240 10.02 1.37 -11.04
C ALA A 240 10.96 0.23 -10.63
N ALA A 241 11.93 -0.10 -11.48
CA ALA A 241 12.98 -1.07 -11.22
C ALA A 241 14.35 -0.39 -11.18
N TYR A 242 15.28 -0.92 -10.40
CA TYR A 242 16.66 -0.43 -10.28
C TYR A 242 16.72 1.09 -10.00
N GLY A 243 16.01 1.54 -8.95
CA GLY A 243 15.90 2.97 -8.63
C GLY A 243 15.15 3.79 -9.68
N GLY A 244 14.30 3.16 -10.48
CA GLY A 244 13.54 3.84 -11.54
C GLY A 244 14.37 4.19 -12.78
N SER A 245 15.57 3.61 -12.93
CA SER A 245 16.29 3.63 -14.21
C SER A 245 15.62 2.75 -15.28
N LYS A 246 14.76 1.81 -14.86
CA LYS A 246 13.83 1.10 -15.73
C LYS A 246 12.41 1.22 -15.19
N MET A 247 11.45 1.35 -16.09
CA MET A 247 10.03 1.38 -15.77
C MET A 247 9.37 0.21 -16.49
N VAL A 248 8.63 -0.61 -15.74
CA VAL A 248 7.95 -1.80 -16.26
C VAL A 248 6.47 -1.56 -16.22
N LEU A 249 5.82 -1.55 -17.38
CA LEU A 249 4.38 -1.46 -17.54
C LEU A 249 3.84 -2.87 -17.82
N PHE A 250 2.78 -3.27 -17.13
CA PHE A 250 2.05 -4.51 -17.35
C PHE A 250 0.54 -4.29 -17.26
#